data_AF-A0ABD6EWN5-F1
#
_entry.id   AF-A0ABD6EWN5-F1
#
_cell.length_a   1.000
_cell.length_b   1.000
_cell.length_c   1.000
_cell.angle_alpha   90.00
_cell.angle_beta   90.00
_cell.angle_gamma   90.00
#
_symmetry.space_group_name_H-M   'P 1'
#
loop_
_entity.id
_entity.type
_entity.pdbx_description
1 polymer ?
#
loop_
_entity_poly.entity_id
_entity_poly.type
_entity_poly.pdbx_seq_one_letter_code
_entity_poly.pdbx_strand_id
1 'polypeptide(L)'
;MYITALSQMLYNSHLYSDHCVEEGAGNSLPLRQHNAHAPPTWIFLLVESNMRNASSSHDRRDTQTDDTDGAVFFDVKQNFLANRTEANAITVIEELLSMDVKHVDWNSWPDLKSLIVSVLDTVTLPRLFIKYNVLLLKAINSAADKVVDLLAKFVSDRISEVDTLLAESHVAVVIAFSRRLHDENCTESVAMCIWRYVHLKPVLDELLEQLKDVNAEKRFRVHHVTSLRLKHDGDGSEIKQLVESLVSELDSRDILCQLNAIEILADISCS
;
A
#
# COMPACT_ATOMS: atom_id res chain seq x y z
N MET A 1 -23.18 -17.05 11.83
CA MET A 1 -22.98 -17.86 10.62
C MET A 1 -21.49 -17.97 10.24
N TYR A 2 -20.63 -17.05 10.68
CA TYR A 2 -19.18 -17.03 10.44
C TYR A 2 -18.34 -18.09 11.19
N ILE A 3 -18.75 -18.48 12.40
CA ILE A 3 -18.05 -19.52 13.19
C ILE A 3 -18.01 -20.87 12.47
N THR A 4 -19.05 -21.19 11.68
CA THR A 4 -19.14 -22.47 10.96
C THR A 4 -18.22 -22.53 9.74
N ALA A 5 -17.95 -21.39 9.08
CA ALA A 5 -17.08 -21.35 7.90
C ALA A 5 -15.59 -21.46 8.29
N LEU A 6 -15.17 -20.73 9.33
CA LEU A 6 -13.82 -20.81 9.88
C LEU A 6 -13.55 -22.16 10.55
N SER A 7 -14.52 -22.73 11.28
CA SER A 7 -14.36 -24.07 11.85
C SER A 7 -14.25 -25.15 10.77
N GLN A 8 -15.01 -25.03 9.66
CA GLN A 8 -14.93 -25.98 8.55
C GLN A 8 -13.60 -25.86 7.78
N MET A 9 -13.05 -24.65 7.62
CA MET A 9 -11.74 -24.45 6.98
C MET A 9 -10.59 -24.98 7.82
N LEU A 10 -10.58 -24.73 9.14
CA LEU A 10 -9.58 -25.26 10.07
C LEU A 10 -9.71 -26.79 10.26
N TYR A 11 -10.92 -27.33 10.18
CA TYR A 11 -11.15 -28.77 10.24
C TYR A 11 -10.62 -29.50 8.97
N ASN A 12 -10.73 -28.86 7.80
CA ASN A 12 -10.25 -29.44 6.55
C ASN A 12 -8.73 -29.35 6.38
N SER A 13 -8.06 -28.35 6.98
CA SER A 13 -6.59 -28.25 6.96
C SER A 13 -5.91 -29.30 7.84
N HIS A 14 -6.48 -29.62 9.01
CA HIS A 14 -5.96 -30.69 9.88
C HIS A 14 -6.10 -32.10 9.28
N LEU A 15 -7.12 -32.35 8.44
CA LEU A 15 -7.31 -33.65 7.79
C LEU A 15 -6.35 -33.92 6.61
N TYR A 16 -5.68 -32.89 6.09
CA TYR A 16 -4.70 -33.05 5.01
C TYR A 16 -3.26 -33.31 5.50
N SER A 17 -3.00 -33.19 6.81
CA SER A 17 -1.66 -33.38 7.38
C SER A 17 -1.31 -34.82 7.78
N ASP A 18 -2.28 -35.75 7.77
CA ASP A 18 -2.09 -37.12 8.32
C ASP A 18 -1.98 -38.24 7.28
N HIS A 19 -1.87 -37.93 5.99
CA HIS A 19 -1.60 -38.95 4.98
C HIS A 19 -0.55 -38.50 3.98
N CYS A 20 0.73 -38.80 4.27
CA CYS A 20 1.74 -39.13 3.27
C CYS A 20 2.90 -39.90 3.94
N VAL A 21 2.85 -41.23 3.89
CA VAL A 21 4.00 -42.13 4.10
C VAL A 21 4.14 -43.02 2.87
N GLU A 22 5.27 -42.81 2.20
CA GLU A 22 6.13 -43.73 1.42
C GLU A 22 5.76 -44.34 0.03
N GLU A 23 6.86 -44.48 -0.73
CA GLU A 23 7.15 -45.24 -1.97
C GLU A 23 6.68 -44.64 -3.31
N GLY A 24 7.46 -44.58 -4.40
CA GLY A 24 8.75 -45.15 -4.76
C GLY A 24 9.06 -44.80 -6.23
N ALA A 25 10.32 -45.02 -6.65
CA ALA A 25 10.98 -44.52 -7.86
C ALA A 25 10.40 -44.90 -9.24
N GLY A 26 10.74 -44.12 -10.29
CA GLY A 26 10.82 -44.63 -11.66
C GLY A 26 10.58 -43.68 -12.84
N ASN A 27 11.68 -43.16 -13.40
CA ASN A 27 11.98 -42.93 -14.84
C ASN A 27 11.17 -41.99 -15.77
N SER A 28 11.99 -41.18 -16.46
CA SER A 28 11.98 -40.78 -17.90
C SER A 28 11.03 -39.69 -18.43
N LEU A 29 11.67 -38.59 -18.83
CA LEU A 29 11.25 -37.56 -19.81
C LEU A 29 10.86 -38.17 -21.18
N PRO A 30 10.05 -37.44 -21.99
CA PRO A 30 10.68 -36.61 -23.02
C PRO A 30 10.07 -35.21 -23.21
N LEU A 31 10.90 -34.34 -23.78
CA LEU A 31 10.64 -32.97 -24.20
C LEU A 31 9.42 -32.80 -25.11
N ARG A 32 8.68 -31.71 -24.92
CA ARG A 32 7.98 -31.03 -26.01
C ARG A 32 7.96 -29.51 -25.82
N GLN A 33 8.61 -28.83 -26.75
CA GLN A 33 8.58 -27.38 -26.95
C GLN A 33 7.17 -26.92 -27.34
N HIS A 34 6.71 -25.79 -26.78
CA HIS A 34 5.87 -24.84 -27.50
C HIS A 34 6.06 -23.41 -26.95
N ASN A 35 6.14 -22.50 -27.90
CA ASN A 35 6.48 -21.08 -27.81
C ASN A 35 5.37 -20.19 -27.25
N ALA A 36 5.82 -19.02 -26.79
CA ALA A 36 5.19 -17.69 -26.86
C ALA A 36 4.04 -17.37 -25.87
N HIS A 37 4.34 -16.52 -24.87
CA HIS A 37 4.16 -15.07 -24.95
C HIS A 37 4.71 -14.41 -23.68
N ALA A 38 5.75 -13.60 -23.82
CA ALA A 38 6.28 -12.79 -22.72
C ALA A 38 5.35 -11.59 -22.46
N PRO A 39 5.00 -11.26 -21.21
CA PRO A 39 4.31 -10.03 -20.88
C PRO A 39 5.26 -8.81 -21.02
N PRO A 40 4.72 -7.63 -21.35
CA PRO A 40 5.47 -6.53 -21.96
C PRO A 40 6.43 -5.79 -21.00
N THR A 41 7.60 -5.49 -21.55
CA THR A 41 8.85 -5.02 -20.95
C THR A 41 8.88 -3.55 -20.51
N TRP A 42 7.79 -2.99 -19.96
CA TRP A 42 7.74 -1.58 -19.53
C TRP A 42 7.86 -1.37 -18.01
N ILE A 43 7.88 -2.44 -17.20
CA ILE A 43 7.99 -2.35 -15.73
C ILE A 43 9.45 -2.15 -15.25
N PHE A 44 10.45 -2.27 -16.12
CA PHE A 44 11.86 -2.24 -15.72
C PHE A 44 12.57 -0.86 -15.78
N LEU A 45 11.92 0.22 -16.21
CA LEU A 45 12.60 1.50 -16.41
C LEU A 45 12.47 2.53 -15.27
N LEU A 46 11.81 2.20 -14.16
CA LEU A 46 11.63 3.15 -13.03
C LEU A 46 12.48 2.84 -11.78
N VAL A 47 13.29 1.77 -11.79
CA VAL A 47 14.03 1.32 -10.60
C VAL A 47 15.54 1.64 -10.65
N GLU A 48 16.13 1.96 -11.80
CA GLU A 48 17.60 2.08 -11.93
C GLU A 48 18.20 3.50 -11.80
N SER A 49 17.40 4.56 -11.59
CA SER A 49 17.97 5.93 -11.53
C SER A 49 18.49 6.42 -10.17
N ASN A 50 18.52 5.59 -9.13
CA ASN A 50 18.96 6.04 -7.78
C ASN A 50 20.24 5.38 -7.23
N MET A 51 21.04 4.72 -8.07
CA MET A 51 22.34 4.18 -7.66
C MET A 51 23.47 4.74 -8.51
N ARG A 52 23.95 5.95 -8.15
CA ARG A 52 25.34 6.41 -8.28
C ARG A 52 25.47 7.85 -7.78
N ASN A 53 25.92 7.99 -6.53
CA ASN A 53 26.94 8.95 -6.10
C ASN A 53 26.92 9.06 -4.57
N ALA A 54 27.78 8.28 -3.92
CA ALA A 54 28.21 8.57 -2.56
C ALA A 54 29.71 8.27 -2.47
N SER A 55 30.53 9.30 -2.58
CA SER A 55 31.90 9.32 -2.11
C SER A 55 32.30 10.75 -1.78
N SER A 56 32.89 10.92 -0.60
CA SER A 56 33.54 12.13 -0.07
C SER A 56 32.57 13.21 0.43
N SER A 57 32.69 13.82 1.61
CA SER A 57 33.65 13.74 2.72
C SER A 57 33.05 14.58 3.88
N HIS A 58 33.43 14.25 5.10
CA HIS A 58 33.26 15.05 6.33
C HIS A 58 33.35 16.56 6.10
N ASP A 59 32.34 17.30 6.55
CA ASP A 59 32.58 18.47 7.40
C ASP A 59 31.36 18.75 8.29
N ARG A 60 31.59 18.81 9.61
CA ARG A 60 30.60 19.13 10.63
C ARG A 60 30.37 20.64 10.60
N ARG A 61 29.13 21.06 10.35
CA ARG A 61 28.67 22.39 10.73
C ARG A 61 27.30 22.27 11.37
N ASP A 62 27.26 22.57 12.67
CA ASP A 62 26.05 22.81 13.43
C ASP A 62 25.30 23.98 12.78
N THR A 63 24.15 23.70 12.18
CA THR A 63 23.17 24.72 11.79
C THR A 63 21.90 24.47 12.58
N GLN A 64 21.77 25.26 13.65
CA GLN A 64 20.56 25.93 14.10
C GLN A 64 19.38 25.70 13.13
N THR A 65 18.49 24.77 13.48
CA THR A 65 17.23 24.53 12.77
C THR A 65 16.32 25.73 13.01
N ASP A 66 16.28 26.57 11.99
CA ASP A 66 15.62 27.86 11.93
C ASP A 66 14.09 27.70 11.81
N ASP A 67 13.33 28.56 12.48
CA ASP A 67 11.85 28.65 12.50
C ASP A 67 11.25 28.99 11.10
N THR A 68 12.04 28.91 10.03
CA THR A 68 11.75 29.46 8.71
C THR A 68 10.83 28.59 7.85
N ASP A 69 10.86 27.26 7.99
CA ASP A 69 10.14 26.38 7.06
C ASP A 69 8.61 26.37 7.31
N GLY A 70 8.18 26.57 8.55
CA GLY A 70 6.75 26.65 8.91
C GLY A 70 6.07 27.89 8.35
N ALA A 71 6.78 29.02 8.39
CA ALA A 71 6.30 30.27 7.79
C ALA A 71 6.10 30.13 6.27
N VAL A 72 6.95 29.36 5.59
CA VAL A 72 6.86 29.17 4.13
C VAL A 72 5.56 28.47 3.73
N PHE A 73 5.15 27.39 4.40
CA PHE A 73 3.90 26.70 4.04
C PHE A 73 2.66 27.53 4.35
N PHE A 74 2.69 28.30 5.45
CA PHE A 74 1.62 29.24 5.76
C PHE A 74 1.47 30.30 4.68
N ASP A 75 2.57 30.93 4.25
CA ASP A 75 2.56 31.96 3.22
C ASP A 75 2.11 31.42 1.86
N VAL A 76 2.61 30.23 1.46
CA VAL A 76 2.16 29.53 0.25
C VAL A 76 0.66 29.27 0.31
N LYS A 77 0.13 28.87 1.47
CA LYS A 77 -1.31 28.67 1.66
C LYS A 77 -2.08 29.98 1.52
N GLN A 78 -1.64 31.08 2.12
CA GLN A 78 -2.33 32.37 1.98
C GLN A 78 -2.35 32.84 0.52
N ASN A 79 -1.23 32.70 -0.19
CA ASN A 79 -1.12 33.03 -1.61
C ASN A 79 -2.04 32.14 -2.46
N PHE A 80 -2.08 30.83 -2.18
CA PHE A 80 -2.98 29.90 -2.84
C PHE A 80 -4.46 30.27 -2.61
N LEU A 81 -4.84 30.57 -1.36
CA LEU A 81 -6.21 30.94 -1.01
C LEU A 81 -6.64 32.26 -1.67
N ALA A 82 -5.72 33.21 -1.85
CA ALA A 82 -5.98 34.47 -2.56
C ALA A 82 -6.26 34.26 -4.06
N ASN A 83 -5.75 33.18 -4.66
CA ASN A 83 -5.98 32.82 -6.06
C ASN A 83 -6.35 31.34 -6.20
N ARG A 84 -7.49 30.97 -5.61
CA ARG A 84 -7.96 29.58 -5.55
C ARG A 84 -8.50 29.12 -6.90
N THR A 85 -7.62 28.55 -7.71
CA THR A 85 -7.98 27.93 -8.99
C THR A 85 -7.38 26.53 -9.08
N GLU A 86 -7.97 25.69 -9.92
CA GLU A 86 -7.44 24.34 -10.17
C GLU A 86 -6.02 24.39 -10.75
N ALA A 87 -5.73 25.31 -11.68
CA ALA A 87 -4.39 25.45 -12.25
C ALA A 87 -3.35 25.79 -11.17
N ASN A 88 -3.68 26.74 -10.29
CA ASN A 88 -2.80 27.11 -9.18
C ASN A 88 -2.63 25.96 -8.17
N ALA A 89 -3.69 25.20 -7.90
CA ALA A 89 -3.62 24.03 -7.04
C ALA A 89 -2.61 22.99 -7.56
N ILE A 90 -2.63 22.71 -8.88
CA ILE A 90 -1.70 21.76 -9.50
C ILE A 90 -0.26 22.27 -9.43
N THR A 91 -0.02 23.55 -9.68
CA THR A 91 1.32 24.15 -9.53
C THR A 91 1.85 23.96 -8.12
N VAL A 92 1.02 24.19 -7.09
CA VAL A 92 1.42 23.95 -5.69
C VAL A 92 1.74 22.47 -5.44
N ILE A 93 0.96 21.52 -5.99
CA ILE A 93 1.27 20.09 -5.86
C ILE A 93 2.63 19.77 -6.51
N GLU A 94 2.89 20.29 -7.72
CA GLU A 94 4.15 20.07 -8.43
C GLU A 94 5.36 20.62 -7.68
N GLU A 95 5.22 21.80 -7.06
CA GLU A 95 6.23 22.39 -6.18
C GLU A 95 6.48 21.50 -4.96
N LEU A 96 5.42 21.09 -4.25
CA LEU A 96 5.52 20.20 -3.09
C LEU A 96 6.20 18.86 -3.42
N LEU A 97 5.89 18.29 -4.60
CA LEU A 97 6.52 17.03 -5.06
C LEU A 97 7.97 17.20 -5.53
N SER A 98 8.42 18.43 -5.72
CA SER A 98 9.80 18.75 -6.08
C SER A 98 10.66 19.05 -4.85
N MET A 99 10.06 19.23 -3.68
CA MET A 99 10.77 19.39 -2.41
C MET A 99 11.38 18.07 -1.97
N ASP A 100 12.62 18.11 -1.48
CA ASP A 100 13.24 16.94 -0.86
C ASP A 100 12.61 16.69 0.51
N VAL A 101 11.92 15.55 0.63
CA VAL A 101 11.23 15.09 1.83
C VAL A 101 12.17 15.01 3.05
N LYS A 102 13.48 14.81 2.86
CA LYS A 102 14.48 14.77 3.94
C LYS A 102 14.71 16.12 4.60
N HIS A 103 14.33 17.21 3.93
CA HIS A 103 14.52 18.57 4.39
C HIS A 103 13.23 19.21 4.92
N VAL A 104 12.12 18.47 4.99
CA VAL A 104 10.88 18.99 5.59
C VAL A 104 10.98 18.94 7.11
N ASP A 105 10.96 20.12 7.74
CA ASP A 105 10.76 20.21 9.18
C ASP A 105 9.37 19.69 9.57
N TRP A 106 9.33 18.59 10.30
CA TRP A 106 8.07 17.97 10.71
C TRP A 106 7.29 18.77 11.76
N ASN A 107 7.89 19.78 12.40
CA ASN A 107 7.14 20.71 13.25
C ASN A 107 6.18 21.58 12.41
N SER A 108 6.51 21.77 11.14
CA SER A 108 5.70 22.49 10.14
C SER A 108 4.60 21.62 9.51
N TRP A 109 4.45 20.36 9.95
CA TRP A 109 3.44 19.43 9.43
C TRP A 109 2.00 19.94 9.50
N PRO A 110 1.52 20.61 10.57
CA PRO A 110 0.15 21.12 10.62
C PRO A 110 -0.16 22.10 9.48
N ASP A 111 0.77 22.99 9.17
CA ASP A 111 0.63 23.98 8.09
C ASP A 111 0.70 23.32 6.71
N LEU A 112 1.66 22.42 6.51
CA LEU A 112 1.78 21.63 5.28
C LEU A 112 0.53 20.76 5.04
N LYS A 113 0.04 20.06 6.06
CA LYS A 113 -1.20 19.28 5.99
C LYS A 113 -2.37 20.18 5.60
N SER A 114 -2.48 21.35 6.23
CA SER A 114 -3.56 22.28 5.95
C SER A 114 -3.51 22.83 4.52
N LEU A 115 -2.31 23.10 4.01
CA LEU A 115 -2.08 23.47 2.61
C LEU A 115 -2.50 22.33 1.66
N ILE A 116 -2.00 21.11 1.87
CA ILE A 116 -2.32 19.95 1.03
C ILE A 116 -3.83 19.72 0.98
N VAL A 117 -4.52 19.72 2.13
CA VAL A 117 -5.98 19.56 2.16
C VAL A 117 -6.67 20.67 1.38
N SER A 118 -6.27 21.93 1.54
CA SER A 118 -6.86 23.07 0.82
C SER A 118 -6.69 22.95 -0.69
N VAL A 119 -5.52 22.49 -1.13
CA VAL A 119 -5.16 22.26 -2.53
C VAL A 119 -5.98 21.11 -3.10
N LEU A 120 -6.02 19.97 -2.40
CA LEU A 120 -6.78 18.81 -2.82
C LEU A 120 -8.29 19.08 -2.80
N ASP A 121 -8.84 19.86 -1.87
CA ASP A 121 -10.26 20.25 -1.88
C ASP A 121 -10.62 21.15 -3.07
N THR A 122 -9.63 21.79 -3.68
CA THR A 122 -9.82 22.62 -4.87
C THR A 122 -9.85 21.78 -6.14
N VAL A 123 -9.15 20.64 -6.16
CA VAL A 123 -9.16 19.67 -7.26
C VAL A 123 -10.11 18.54 -6.90
N THR A 124 -11.31 18.49 -7.50
CA THR A 124 -12.27 17.43 -7.17
C THR A 124 -11.62 16.04 -7.30
N LEU A 125 -11.94 15.13 -6.37
CA LEU A 125 -11.28 13.83 -6.30
C LEU A 125 -11.36 13.07 -7.63
N PRO A 126 -12.51 12.98 -8.33
CA PRO A 126 -12.57 12.34 -9.65
C PRO A 126 -11.64 12.97 -10.70
N ARG A 127 -11.44 14.30 -10.67
CA ARG A 127 -10.53 14.98 -11.61
C ARG A 127 -9.07 14.68 -11.29
N LEU A 128 -8.72 14.51 -10.02
CA LEU A 128 -7.38 14.08 -9.63
C LEU A 128 -7.05 12.72 -10.27
N PHE A 129 -8.00 11.78 -10.25
CA PHE A 129 -7.83 10.47 -10.91
C PHE A 129 -7.84 10.57 -12.43
N ILE A 130 -8.83 11.23 -13.04
CA ILE A 130 -8.99 11.21 -14.50
C ILE A 130 -7.93 12.05 -15.23
N LYS A 131 -7.65 13.26 -14.74
CA LYS A 131 -6.81 14.25 -15.43
C LYS A 131 -5.38 14.28 -14.90
N TYR A 132 -5.19 14.05 -13.62
CA TYR A 132 -3.90 14.23 -12.94
C TYR A 132 -3.35 12.91 -12.37
N ASN A 133 -3.76 11.76 -12.91
CA ASN A 133 -3.36 10.43 -12.43
C ASN A 133 -1.84 10.28 -12.28
N VAL A 134 -1.08 10.76 -13.26
CA VAL A 134 0.38 10.66 -13.27
C VAL A 134 0.99 11.44 -12.09
N LEU A 135 0.44 12.62 -11.79
CA LEU A 135 0.87 13.43 -10.66
C LEU A 135 0.52 12.75 -9.32
N LEU A 136 -0.68 12.18 -9.22
CA LEU A 136 -1.11 11.41 -8.04
C LEU A 136 -0.22 10.18 -7.81
N LEU A 137 0.06 9.40 -8.86
CA LEU A 137 0.95 8.25 -8.79
C LEU A 137 2.37 8.65 -8.40
N LYS A 138 2.89 9.75 -8.94
CA LYS A 138 4.18 10.30 -8.51
C LYS A 138 4.14 10.62 -7.01
N ALA A 139 3.09 11.31 -6.56
CA ALA A 139 2.92 11.66 -5.15
C ALA A 139 2.93 10.44 -4.22
N ILE A 140 2.13 9.43 -4.52
CA ILE A 140 2.04 8.21 -3.69
C ILE A 140 3.38 7.47 -3.64
N ASN A 141 4.09 7.40 -4.76
CA ASN A 141 5.35 6.65 -4.83
C ASN A 141 6.53 7.38 -4.18
N SER A 142 6.58 8.72 -4.21
CA SER A 142 7.76 9.48 -3.77
C SER A 142 7.58 10.29 -2.49
N ALA A 143 6.35 10.54 -2.04
CA ALA A 143 6.12 11.37 -0.86
C ALA A 143 6.50 10.66 0.44
N ALA A 144 6.64 11.45 1.51
CA ALA A 144 6.75 10.91 2.86
C ALA A 144 5.51 10.12 3.24
N ASP A 145 5.71 9.13 4.10
CA ASP A 145 4.66 8.30 4.69
C ASP A 145 3.52 9.12 5.31
N LYS A 146 3.79 10.22 6.03
CA LYS A 146 2.75 11.13 6.56
C LYS A 146 1.89 11.80 5.47
N VAL A 147 2.48 12.09 4.32
CA VAL A 147 1.75 12.64 3.17
C VAL A 147 0.91 11.55 2.51
N VAL A 148 1.46 10.34 2.38
CA VAL A 148 0.71 9.17 1.88
C VAL A 148 -0.45 8.82 2.82
N ASP A 149 -0.27 8.89 4.14
CA ASP A 149 -1.33 8.73 5.14
C ASP A 149 -2.47 9.73 4.90
N LEU A 150 -2.14 11.00 4.70
CA LEU A 150 -3.12 12.04 4.38
C LEU A 150 -3.85 11.76 3.07
N LEU A 151 -3.14 11.36 2.01
CA LEU A 151 -3.73 11.03 0.72
C LEU A 151 -4.67 9.83 0.82
N ALA A 152 -4.26 8.76 1.52
CA ALA A 152 -5.06 7.56 1.70
C ALA A 152 -6.34 7.85 2.51
N LYS A 153 -6.25 8.67 3.57
CA LYS A 153 -7.43 9.15 4.31
C LYS A 153 -8.34 9.99 3.42
N PHE A 154 -7.78 10.95 2.69
CA PHE A 154 -8.53 11.83 1.80
C PHE A 154 -9.31 11.06 0.72
N VAL A 155 -8.73 9.98 0.17
CA VAL A 155 -9.41 9.07 -0.76
C VAL A 155 -10.47 8.24 -0.04
N SER A 156 -10.13 7.63 1.10
CA SER A 156 -11.02 6.75 1.86
C SER A 156 -12.30 7.45 2.32
N ASP A 157 -12.18 8.69 2.80
CA ASP A 157 -13.31 9.50 3.28
C ASP A 157 -14.32 9.84 2.17
N ARG A 158 -13.89 9.81 0.90
CA ARG A 158 -14.72 10.09 -0.28
C ARG A 158 -14.65 8.97 -1.30
N ILE A 159 -14.50 7.73 -0.82
CA ILE A 159 -14.33 6.56 -1.67
C ILE A 159 -15.51 6.42 -2.65
N SER A 160 -16.72 6.77 -2.24
CA SER A 160 -17.93 6.76 -3.07
C SER A 160 -17.84 7.63 -4.33
N GLU A 161 -16.99 8.65 -4.35
CA GLU A 161 -16.79 9.51 -5.53
C GLU A 161 -15.93 8.84 -6.61
N VAL A 162 -15.09 7.87 -6.23
CA VAL A 162 -14.04 7.30 -7.09
C VAL A 162 -14.00 5.77 -7.10
N ASP A 163 -14.93 5.10 -6.41
CA ASP A 163 -14.93 3.66 -6.23
C ASP A 163 -14.86 2.91 -7.57
N THR A 164 -15.75 3.27 -8.51
CA THR A 164 -15.75 2.70 -9.87
C THR A 164 -14.46 3.01 -10.64
N LEU A 165 -13.89 4.21 -10.47
CA LEU A 165 -12.63 4.57 -11.13
C LEU A 165 -11.48 3.70 -10.63
N LEU A 166 -11.38 3.50 -9.31
CA LEU A 166 -10.35 2.67 -8.67
C LEU A 166 -10.51 1.19 -9.02
N ALA A 167 -11.75 0.69 -9.09
CA ALA A 167 -12.05 -0.69 -9.42
C ALA A 167 -11.76 -1.04 -10.90
N GLU A 168 -12.03 -0.13 -11.83
CA GLU A 168 -12.04 -0.46 -13.26
C GLU A 168 -10.85 0.12 -14.04
N SER A 169 -10.51 1.39 -13.83
CA SER A 169 -9.64 2.14 -14.76
C SER A 169 -8.35 2.67 -14.12
N HIS A 170 -8.30 2.80 -12.80
CA HIS A 170 -7.20 3.42 -12.05
C HIS A 170 -6.63 2.47 -10.99
N VAL A 171 -6.68 1.15 -11.24
CA VAL A 171 -6.14 0.10 -10.36
C VAL A 171 -4.66 0.33 -10.01
N ALA A 172 -3.89 0.98 -10.90
CA ALA A 172 -2.50 1.36 -10.64
C ALA A 172 -2.33 2.23 -9.39
N VAL A 173 -3.33 3.05 -9.04
CA VAL A 173 -3.32 3.86 -7.81
C VAL A 173 -3.49 2.98 -6.57
N VAL A 174 -4.38 1.99 -6.64
CA VAL A 174 -4.55 1.00 -5.57
C VAL A 174 -3.26 0.21 -5.35
N ILE A 175 -2.59 -0.21 -6.42
CA ILE A 175 -1.29 -0.89 -6.36
C ILE A 175 -0.21 0.04 -5.79
N ALA A 176 -0.21 1.32 -6.17
CA ALA A 176 0.74 2.29 -5.61
C ALA A 176 0.54 2.46 -4.10
N PHE A 177 -0.72 2.52 -3.63
CA PHE A 177 -1.02 2.52 -2.20
C PHE A 177 -0.60 1.22 -1.52
N SER A 178 -0.90 0.04 -2.09
CA SER A 178 -0.57 -1.24 -1.47
C SER A 178 0.94 -1.40 -1.25
N ARG A 179 1.79 -0.86 -2.13
CA ARG A 179 3.26 -0.84 -1.94
C ARG A 179 3.71 -0.03 -0.73
N ARG A 180 2.90 0.90 -0.25
CA ARG A 180 3.17 1.75 0.92
C ARG A 180 2.68 1.13 2.22
N LEU A 181 2.13 -0.10 2.23
CA LEU A 181 1.71 -0.78 3.45
C LEU A 181 2.83 -0.95 4.48
N HIS A 182 4.08 -1.03 4.02
CA HIS A 182 5.25 -1.22 4.89
C HIS A 182 5.80 0.07 5.51
N ASP A 183 5.20 1.21 5.23
CA ASP A 183 5.60 2.48 5.83
C ASP A 183 4.96 2.67 7.21
N GLU A 184 5.77 3.11 8.17
CA GLU A 184 5.37 3.19 9.59
C GLU A 184 4.14 4.08 9.84
N ASN A 185 4.04 5.22 9.14
CA ASN A 185 3.03 6.24 9.46
C ASN A 185 1.73 6.15 8.64
N CYS A 186 1.62 5.25 7.66
CA CYS A 186 0.43 5.20 6.78
C CYS A 186 -0.24 3.83 6.64
N THR A 187 0.28 2.77 7.27
CA THR A 187 -0.25 1.40 7.12
C THR A 187 -1.76 1.32 7.28
N GLU A 188 -2.31 1.84 8.38
CA GLU A 188 -3.75 1.77 8.69
C GLU A 188 -4.60 2.46 7.60
N SER A 189 -4.26 3.71 7.28
CA SER A 189 -5.00 4.49 6.28
C SER A 189 -4.92 3.89 4.89
N VAL A 190 -3.76 3.34 4.53
CA VAL A 190 -3.57 2.62 3.27
C VAL A 190 -4.42 1.36 3.25
N ALA A 191 -4.40 0.55 4.32
CA ALA A 191 -5.20 -0.67 4.41
C ALA A 191 -6.70 -0.36 4.29
N MET A 192 -7.17 0.67 5.00
CA MET A 192 -8.54 1.19 4.91
C MET A 192 -8.91 1.66 3.49
N CYS A 193 -7.95 2.20 2.75
CA CYS A 193 -8.16 2.64 1.36
C CYS A 193 -8.25 1.47 0.37
N ILE A 194 -7.48 0.39 0.58
CA ILE A 194 -7.31 -0.66 -0.45
C ILE A 194 -8.10 -1.94 -0.21
N TRP A 195 -8.60 -2.20 1.01
CA TRP A 195 -9.21 -3.50 1.36
C TRP A 195 -10.39 -3.88 0.46
N ARG A 196 -11.10 -2.90 -0.13
CA ARG A 196 -12.22 -3.15 -1.06
C ARG A 196 -11.79 -3.76 -2.38
N TYR A 197 -10.53 -3.53 -2.76
CA TYR A 197 -9.99 -3.83 -4.09
C TYR A 197 -9.08 -5.05 -4.11
N VAL A 198 -8.92 -5.74 -2.97
CA VAL A 198 -8.04 -6.92 -2.87
C VAL A 198 -8.48 -8.11 -3.71
N HIS A 199 -9.75 -8.16 -4.12
CA HIS A 199 -10.28 -9.17 -5.04
C HIS A 199 -9.79 -8.94 -6.48
N LEU A 200 -9.34 -7.73 -6.81
CA LEU A 200 -8.79 -7.42 -8.12
C LEU A 200 -7.45 -8.12 -8.28
N LYS A 201 -7.31 -8.95 -9.32
CA LYS A 201 -6.11 -9.76 -9.56
C LYS A 201 -4.79 -8.97 -9.46
N PRO A 202 -4.63 -7.77 -10.06
CA PRO A 202 -3.37 -7.02 -9.93
C PRO A 202 -3.03 -6.59 -8.50
N VAL A 203 -4.04 -6.31 -7.68
CA VAL A 203 -3.87 -5.92 -6.27
C VAL A 203 -3.54 -7.17 -5.45
N LEU A 204 -4.27 -8.27 -5.68
CA LEU A 204 -4.01 -9.56 -5.05
C LEU A 204 -2.58 -10.05 -5.31
N ASP A 205 -2.15 -10.03 -6.58
CA ASP A 205 -0.81 -10.47 -6.99
C ASP A 205 0.29 -9.62 -6.30
N GLU A 206 0.08 -8.31 -6.16
CA GLU A 206 1.01 -7.42 -5.44
C GLU A 206 1.06 -7.73 -3.93
N LEU A 207 -0.09 -7.96 -3.28
CA LEU A 207 -0.12 -8.32 -1.85
C LEU A 207 0.53 -9.69 -1.58
N LEU A 208 0.28 -10.67 -2.46
CA LEU A 208 0.92 -11.99 -2.37
C LEU A 208 2.44 -11.91 -2.58
N GLU A 209 2.92 -11.01 -3.42
CA GLU A 209 4.36 -10.75 -3.56
C GLU A 209 4.95 -10.19 -2.26
N GLN A 210 4.27 -9.24 -1.62
CA GLN A 210 4.69 -8.67 -0.34
C GLN A 210 4.72 -9.71 0.80
N LEU A 211 3.85 -10.74 0.76
CA LEU A 211 3.88 -11.84 1.72
C LEU A 211 5.11 -12.75 1.58
N LYS A 212 5.93 -12.60 0.54
CA LYS A 212 7.21 -13.32 0.43
C LYS A 212 8.34 -12.65 1.22
N ASP A 213 8.11 -11.47 1.81
CA ASP A 213 9.12 -10.79 2.62
C ASP A 213 9.44 -11.60 3.89
N VAL A 214 10.72 -11.67 4.23
CA VAL A 214 11.21 -12.42 5.41
C VAL A 214 10.75 -11.77 6.71
N ASN A 215 10.49 -10.45 6.70
CA ASN A 215 10.06 -9.69 7.86
C ASN A 215 8.59 -9.98 8.20
N ALA A 216 8.36 -10.62 9.36
CA ALA A 216 7.04 -10.93 9.89
C ALA A 216 6.13 -9.71 10.06
N GLU A 217 6.67 -8.56 10.47
CA GLU A 217 5.91 -7.33 10.65
C GLU A 217 5.35 -6.84 9.31
N LYS A 218 6.15 -6.89 8.24
CA LYS A 218 5.69 -6.50 6.90
C LYS A 218 4.58 -7.40 6.39
N ARG A 219 4.71 -8.73 6.60
CA ARG A 219 3.66 -9.68 6.24
C ARG A 219 2.39 -9.45 7.06
N PHE A 220 2.53 -9.14 8.35
CA PHE A 220 1.41 -8.81 9.22
C PHE A 220 0.59 -7.60 8.72
N ARG A 221 1.27 -6.56 8.23
CA ARG A 221 0.59 -5.39 7.64
C ARG A 221 -0.23 -5.74 6.39
N VAL A 222 0.18 -6.74 5.61
CA VAL A 222 -0.63 -7.28 4.50
C VAL A 222 -1.82 -8.09 5.02
N HIS A 223 -1.62 -8.90 6.05
CA HIS A 223 -2.72 -9.65 6.67
C HIS A 223 -3.74 -8.76 7.37
N HIS A 224 -3.36 -7.56 7.82
CA HIS A 224 -4.32 -6.56 8.28
C HIS A 224 -5.31 -6.13 7.17
N VAL A 225 -4.88 -6.03 5.91
CA VAL A 225 -5.80 -5.81 4.78
C VAL A 225 -6.74 -7.01 4.57
N THR A 226 -6.21 -8.22 4.76
CA THR A 226 -6.98 -9.48 4.67
C THR A 226 -8.06 -9.50 5.75
N SER A 227 -7.74 -9.10 6.98
CA SER A 227 -8.70 -9.05 8.09
C SER A 227 -9.80 -8.03 7.82
N LEU A 228 -9.47 -6.83 7.34
CA LEU A 228 -10.45 -5.82 6.95
C LEU A 228 -11.43 -6.35 5.88
N ARG A 229 -10.91 -7.03 4.85
CA ARG A 229 -11.77 -7.64 3.80
C ARG A 229 -12.73 -8.67 4.38
N LEU A 230 -12.25 -9.58 5.23
CA LEU A 230 -13.07 -10.63 5.83
C LEU A 230 -14.14 -10.08 6.77
N LYS A 231 -13.80 -9.06 7.57
CA LYS A 231 -14.74 -8.39 8.47
C LYS A 231 -15.88 -7.69 7.74
N HIS A 232 -15.60 -7.12 6.56
CA HIS A 232 -16.58 -6.31 5.84
C HIS A 232 -17.37 -7.06 4.77
N ASP A 233 -16.78 -8.05 4.07
CA ASP A 233 -17.42 -8.75 2.94
C ASP A 233 -17.48 -10.29 3.08
N GLY A 234 -17.02 -10.81 4.22
CA GLY A 234 -17.56 -12.02 4.84
C GLY A 234 -17.09 -13.40 4.37
N ASP A 235 -16.97 -13.70 3.07
CA ASP A 235 -16.75 -15.11 2.65
C ASP A 235 -15.29 -15.48 2.32
N GLY A 236 -14.43 -14.48 2.05
CA GLY A 236 -13.01 -14.69 1.75
C GLY A 236 -12.71 -15.49 0.48
N SER A 237 -13.71 -15.91 -0.28
CA SER A 237 -13.56 -16.82 -1.42
C SER A 237 -12.75 -16.18 -2.55
N GLU A 238 -12.94 -14.88 -2.78
CA GLU A 238 -12.23 -14.09 -3.78
C GLU A 238 -10.76 -13.81 -3.39
N ILE A 239 -10.44 -13.92 -2.11
CA ILE A 239 -9.09 -13.71 -1.56
C ILE A 239 -8.51 -14.97 -0.92
N LYS A 240 -8.97 -16.14 -1.36
CA LYS A 240 -8.60 -17.44 -0.77
C LYS A 240 -7.09 -17.59 -0.56
N GLN A 241 -6.26 -17.13 -1.50
CA GLN A 241 -4.80 -17.22 -1.39
C GLN A 241 -4.23 -16.38 -0.22
N LEU A 242 -4.80 -15.21 0.07
CA LEU A 242 -4.41 -14.40 1.24
C LEU A 242 -4.84 -15.07 2.54
N VAL A 243 -6.03 -15.68 2.56
CA VAL A 243 -6.56 -16.42 3.71
C VAL A 243 -5.71 -17.66 4.00
N GLU A 244 -5.38 -18.45 2.97
CA GLU A 244 -4.50 -19.61 3.08
C GLU A 244 -3.11 -19.21 3.57
N SER A 245 -2.58 -18.09 3.07
CA SER A 245 -1.29 -17.55 3.53
C SER A 245 -1.35 -17.18 5.02
N LEU A 246 -2.41 -16.49 5.47
CA LEU A 246 -2.62 -16.17 6.88
C LEU A 246 -2.71 -17.42 7.76
N VAL A 247 -3.45 -18.45 7.32
CA VAL A 247 -3.55 -19.71 8.06
C VAL A 247 -2.20 -20.41 8.12
N SER A 248 -1.40 -20.39 7.04
CA SER A 248 -0.08 -21.01 7.02
C SER A 248 0.94 -20.36 7.97
N GLU A 249 0.72 -19.10 8.38
CA GLU A 249 1.56 -18.45 9.41
C GLU A 249 1.42 -19.14 10.79
N LEU A 250 0.34 -19.89 11.05
CA LEU A 250 0.18 -20.69 12.27
C LEU A 250 1.19 -21.85 12.35
N ASP A 251 1.63 -22.36 11.20
CA ASP A 251 2.64 -23.41 11.10
C ASP A 251 4.08 -22.84 11.05
N SER A 252 4.22 -21.51 11.13
CA SER A 252 5.53 -20.85 11.16
C SER A 252 6.34 -21.29 12.38
N ARG A 253 7.68 -21.35 12.24
CA ARG A 253 8.56 -21.58 13.39
C ARG A 253 8.79 -20.33 14.25
N ASP A 254 8.38 -19.17 13.72
CA ASP A 254 8.47 -17.90 14.42
C ASP A 254 7.21 -17.70 15.28
N ILE A 255 7.39 -17.67 16.60
CA ILE A 255 6.30 -17.48 17.55
C ILE A 255 5.58 -16.14 17.36
N LEU A 256 6.27 -15.11 16.88
CA LEU A 256 5.65 -13.81 16.60
C LEU A 256 4.70 -13.91 15.41
N CYS A 257 5.06 -14.66 14.37
CA CYS A 257 4.17 -14.95 13.26
C CYS A 257 2.91 -15.70 13.71
N GLN A 258 3.08 -16.74 14.54
CA GLN A 258 1.96 -17.52 15.06
C GLN A 258 1.01 -16.65 15.90
N LEU A 259 1.55 -15.86 16.84
CA LEU A 259 0.76 -14.99 17.71
C LEU A 259 -0.02 -13.95 16.90
N ASN A 260 0.64 -13.30 15.95
CA ASN A 260 0.03 -12.33 15.05
C ASN A 260 -1.09 -12.95 14.19
N ALA A 261 -0.89 -14.16 13.68
CA ALA A 261 -1.91 -14.88 12.91
C ALA A 261 -3.11 -15.25 13.79
N ILE A 262 -2.88 -15.72 15.02
CA ILE A 262 -3.95 -16.00 16.00
C ILE A 262 -4.72 -14.73 16.32
N GLU A 263 -4.04 -13.61 16.57
CA GLU A 263 -4.67 -12.33 16.86
C GLU A 263 -5.61 -11.90 15.73
N ILE A 264 -5.14 -11.92 14.48
CA ILE A 264 -5.95 -11.57 13.32
C ILE A 264 -7.15 -12.52 13.17
N LEU A 265 -6.93 -13.84 13.28
CA LEU A 265 -8.01 -14.82 13.13
C LEU A 265 -9.07 -14.69 14.25
N ALA A 266 -8.65 -14.38 15.47
CA ALA A 266 -9.55 -14.09 16.58
C ALA A 266 -10.36 -12.81 16.32
N ASP A 267 -9.68 -11.75 15.87
CA ASP A 267 -10.28 -10.46 15.52
C ASP A 267 -11.33 -10.58 14.39
N ILE A 268 -11.05 -11.39 13.36
CA ILE A 268 -12.02 -11.74 12.30
C ILE A 268 -13.21 -12.52 12.89
N SER A 269 -12.96 -13.51 13.77
CA SER A 269 -14.00 -14.37 14.33
C SER A 269 -14.96 -13.65 15.27
N CYS A 270 -14.52 -12.54 15.87
CA CYS A 270 -15.30 -11.72 16.79
C CYS A 270 -16.11 -10.60 16.11
N SER A 271 -15.93 -10.38 14.81
CA SER A 271 -16.65 -9.36 14.02
C SER A 271 -17.94 -9.91 13.41
#